data_AF-K2F497-F1
#
_entry.id   AF-K2F497-F1
#
_cell.length_a   1.000
_cell.length_b   1.000
_cell.length_c   1.000
_cell.angle_alpha   90.00
_cell.angle_beta   90.00
_cell.angle_gamma   90.00
#
_symmetry.space_group_name_H-M   'P 1'
#
loop_
_entity.id
_entity.type
_entity.pdbx_description
1 polymer ?
#
loop_
_entity_poly.entity_id
_entity_poly.type
_entity_poly.pdbx_seq_one_letter_code
_entity_poly.pdbx_strand_id
1 'polypeptide(L)'
;GLIVVQSPSPLYARQSFWCVVTTLEAAGFKTAPYHALVPSFGEWGFIIAGRHDFSMAIPQGDFLRGAVDREKMRFLTPETIPDLFRFPADMARLPAEVNQLNNQVLVRYFEAEWRKVIH
;
A
#
# COMPACT_ATOMS: atom_id res chain seq x y z
N GLY A 1 17.03 -7.30 -2.32
CA GLY A 1 16.06 -7.02 -3.39
C GLY A 1 14.79 -6.39 -2.82
N LEU A 2 13.95 -5.80 -3.68
CA LEU A 2 12.65 -5.23 -3.33
C LEU A 2 11.53 -6.00 -4.05
N ILE A 3 10.35 -6.05 -3.44
CA ILE A 3 9.12 -6.55 -4.03
C ILE A 3 8.03 -5.48 -3.92
N VAL A 4 7.03 -5.56 -4.81
CA VAL A 4 5.79 -4.79 -4.69
C VAL A 4 4.64 -5.77 -4.59
N VAL A 5 3.80 -5.59 -3.57
CA VAL A 5 2.61 -6.39 -3.32
C VAL A 5 1.39 -5.52 -3.59
N GLN A 6 0.56 -5.92 -4.56
CA GLN A 6 -0.76 -5.32 -4.72
C GLN A 6 -1.64 -5.74 -3.53
N SER A 7 -2.41 -4.80 -2.98
CA SER A 7 -3.32 -5.05 -1.86
C SER A 7 -4.67 -4.38 -2.10
N PRO A 8 -5.75 -4.82 -1.42
CA PRO A 8 -7.05 -4.18 -1.51
C PRO A 8 -7.01 -2.69 -1.12
N SER A 9 -8.09 -1.98 -1.44
CA SER A 9 -8.25 -0.56 -1.12
C SER A 9 -7.96 -0.23 0.35
N PRO A 10 -7.06 0.71 0.69
CA PRO A 10 -6.88 1.18 2.06
C PRO A 10 -8.07 2.00 2.58
N LEU A 11 -9.01 2.36 1.70
CA LEU A 11 -10.26 3.04 2.03
C LEU A 11 -11.39 2.02 2.28
N TYR A 12 -11.70 1.18 1.29
CA TYR A 12 -12.83 0.24 1.37
C TYR A 12 -12.51 -1.04 2.14
N ALA A 13 -11.25 -1.47 2.13
CA ALA A 13 -10.77 -2.70 2.77
C ALA A 13 -9.56 -2.40 3.68
N ARG A 14 -9.70 -1.33 4.48
CA ARG A 14 -8.64 -0.75 5.31
C ARG A 14 -7.97 -1.76 6.23
N GLN A 15 -8.73 -2.62 6.90
CA GLN A 15 -8.19 -3.62 7.81
C GLN A 15 -7.44 -4.71 7.04
N SER A 16 -7.96 -5.13 5.88
CA SER A 16 -7.24 -6.06 4.99
C SER A 16 -5.91 -5.48 4.51
N PHE A 17 -5.90 -4.21 4.07
CA PHE A 17 -4.67 -3.54 3.62
C PHE A 17 -3.60 -3.51 4.72
N TRP A 18 -3.96 -3.05 5.93
CA TRP A 18 -3.01 -2.97 7.05
C TRP A 18 -2.63 -4.33 7.64
N CYS A 19 -3.47 -5.36 7.46
CA CYS A 19 -3.13 -6.75 7.76
C CYS A 19 -1.98 -7.24 6.86
N VAL A 20 -2.00 -6.95 5.56
CA VAL A 20 -0.90 -7.31 4.65
C VAL A 20 0.40 -6.60 5.06
N VAL A 21 0.34 -5.29 5.36
CA VAL A 21 1.50 -4.53 5.85
C VAL A 21 2.08 -5.15 7.12
N THR A 22 1.23 -5.42 8.12
CA THR A 22 1.66 -6.00 9.40
C THR A 22 2.24 -7.41 9.23
N THR A 23 1.70 -8.18 8.29
CA THR A 23 2.21 -9.53 7.96
C THR A 23 3.61 -9.47 7.34
N LEU A 24 3.84 -8.55 6.41
CA LEU A 24 5.16 -8.35 5.80
C LEU A 24 6.20 -7.91 6.85
N GLU A 25 5.83 -7.00 7.75
CA GLU A 25 6.69 -6.57 8.84
C GLU A 25 7.04 -7.72 9.79
N ALA A 26 6.05 -8.55 10.17
CA ALA A 26 6.28 -9.73 10.99
C ALA A 26 7.20 -10.77 10.32
N ALA A 27 7.21 -10.83 8.99
CA ALA A 27 8.13 -11.66 8.21
C ALA A 27 9.56 -11.05 8.07
N GLY A 28 9.83 -9.93 8.75
CA GLY A 28 11.12 -9.26 8.79
C GLY A 28 11.39 -8.35 7.58
N PHE A 29 10.34 -7.88 6.91
CA PHE A 29 10.46 -6.85 5.87
C PHE A 29 10.29 -5.45 6.48
N LYS A 30 11.05 -4.49 5.97
CA LYS A 30 10.65 -3.08 6.00
C LYS A 30 9.58 -2.89 4.94
N THR A 31 8.63 -1.99 5.16
CA THR A 31 7.51 -1.73 4.25
C THR A 31 7.38 -0.24 3.94
N ALA A 32 6.96 0.08 2.72
CA ALA A 32 6.51 1.42 2.34
C ALA A 32 5.14 1.27 1.63
N PRO A 33 4.03 1.36 2.38
CA PRO A 33 2.69 1.30 1.80
C PRO A 33 2.40 2.59 1.01
N TYR A 34 1.70 2.45 -0.11
CA TYR A 34 1.24 3.56 -0.94
C TYR A 34 -0.09 3.22 -1.60
N HIS A 35 -0.76 4.22 -2.14
CA HIS A 35 -2.05 4.07 -2.77
C HIS A 35 -2.19 4.97 -4.01
N ALA A 36 -3.10 4.59 -4.88
CA ALA A 36 -3.41 5.35 -6.09
C ALA A 36 -4.86 5.10 -6.51
N LEU A 37 -5.49 6.12 -7.06
CA LEU A 37 -6.77 5.98 -7.77
C LEU A 37 -6.53 5.28 -9.12
N VAL A 38 -6.96 4.03 -9.23
CA VAL A 38 -6.92 3.26 -10.48
C VAL A 38 -8.33 3.28 -11.08
N PRO A 39 -8.56 3.85 -12.28
CA PRO A 39 -9.91 4.10 -12.79
C PRO A 39 -10.86 2.88 -12.81
N SER A 40 -10.35 1.68 -13.05
CA SER A 40 -11.14 0.45 -13.04
C SER A 40 -11.40 -0.14 -11.65
N PHE A 41 -10.63 0.26 -10.63
CA PHE A 41 -10.66 -0.33 -9.28
C PHE A 41 -11.00 0.67 -8.17
N GLY A 42 -11.01 1.97 -8.46
CA GLY A 42 -11.12 3.03 -7.46
C GLY A 42 -9.81 3.21 -6.69
N GLU A 43 -9.92 3.59 -5.42
CA GLU A 43 -8.78 3.77 -4.53
C GLU A 43 -8.11 2.41 -4.26
N TRP A 44 -6.84 2.25 -4.61
CA TRP A 44 -6.16 0.95 -4.58
C TRP A 44 -4.81 0.98 -3.88
N GLY A 45 -4.51 -0.09 -3.14
CA GLY A 45 -3.33 -0.18 -2.29
C GLY A 45 -2.18 -0.97 -2.90
N PHE A 46 -0.96 -0.57 -2.57
CA PHE A 46 0.28 -1.25 -2.92
C PHE A 46 1.29 -1.15 -1.78
N ILE A 47 2.21 -2.10 -1.69
CA ILE A 47 3.21 -2.14 -0.62
C ILE A 47 4.57 -2.51 -1.21
N ILE A 48 5.54 -1.61 -1.10
CA ILE A 48 6.94 -1.95 -1.35
C ILE A 48 7.47 -2.67 -0.11
N ALA A 49 8.17 -3.79 -0.29
CA ALA A 49 8.79 -4.54 0.79
C ALA A 49 10.21 -5.00 0.45
N GLY A 50 11.09 -5.04 1.45
CA GLY A 50 12.50 -5.38 1.33
C GLY A 50 13.14 -5.65 2.69
N ARG A 51 14.26 -6.37 2.71
CA ARG A 51 14.96 -6.73 3.97
C ARG A 51 16.04 -5.73 4.38
N HIS A 52 16.53 -4.92 3.46
CA HIS A 52 17.43 -3.81 3.76
C HIS A 52 16.62 -2.57 4.09
N ASP A 53 17.23 -1.59 4.75
CA ASP A 53 16.58 -0.30 4.91
C ASP A 53 16.48 0.39 3.54
N PHE A 54 15.24 0.46 3.06
CA PHE A 54 14.82 1.29 1.93
C PHE A 54 13.71 2.26 2.36
N SER A 55 13.41 2.30 3.66
CA SER A 55 12.40 3.16 4.31
C SER A 55 12.78 4.65 4.30
N MET A 56 13.80 5.04 3.54
CA MET A 56 14.24 6.42 3.39
C MET A 56 13.29 7.17 2.46
N ALA A 57 12.39 7.91 3.12
CA ALA A 57 11.60 9.04 2.66
C ALA A 57 10.77 8.80 1.39
N ILE A 58 9.48 9.12 1.48
CA ILE A 58 8.67 9.60 0.36
C ILE A 58 9.62 10.18 -0.71
N PRO A 59 9.75 9.57 -1.90
CA PRO A 59 10.76 9.97 -2.87
C PRO A 59 10.69 11.49 -3.06
N GLN A 60 11.74 12.20 -2.69
CA GLN A 60 11.77 13.66 -2.73
C GLN A 60 13.08 14.12 -3.34
N GLY A 61 13.02 15.26 -4.04
CA GLY A 61 14.18 15.91 -4.62
C GLY A 61 14.92 15.02 -5.61
N ASP A 62 16.24 14.94 -5.45
CA ASP A 62 17.14 14.33 -6.43
C ASP A 62 16.97 12.81 -6.58
N PHE A 63 16.35 12.12 -5.61
CA PHE A 63 16.05 10.68 -5.73
C PHE A 63 15.04 10.37 -6.85
N LEU A 64 14.21 11.35 -7.23
CA LEU A 64 13.25 11.23 -8.33
C LEU A 64 13.84 11.62 -9.69
N ARG A 65 15.06 12.18 -9.74
CA ARG A 65 15.70 12.56 -11.01
C ARG A 65 15.95 11.31 -11.85
N GLY A 66 15.32 11.26 -13.02
CA GLY A 66 15.42 10.14 -13.96
C GLY A 66 14.50 8.96 -13.64
N ALA A 67 13.84 8.93 -12.47
CA ALA A 67 12.82 7.94 -12.14
C ALA A 67 11.49 8.22 -12.86
N VAL A 68 11.26 9.48 -13.25
CA VAL A 68 10.07 9.93 -13.95
C VAL A 68 10.44 10.58 -15.27
N ASP A 69 9.80 10.12 -16.34
CA ASP A 69 9.89 10.71 -17.67
C ASP A 69 8.55 11.38 -17.99
N ARG A 70 8.50 12.71 -17.92
CA ARG A 70 7.26 13.47 -18.14
C ARG A 70 6.71 13.33 -19.57
N GLU A 71 7.56 13.00 -20.55
CA GLU A 71 7.12 12.83 -21.94
C GLU A 71 6.48 11.46 -22.15
N LYS A 72 6.82 10.46 -21.32
CA LYS A 72 6.31 9.08 -21.45
C LYS A 72 5.26 8.70 -20.42
N MET A 73 5.32 9.31 -19.23
CA MET A 73 4.44 8.99 -18.12
C MET A 73 3.21 9.89 -18.11
N ARG A 74 2.02 9.29 -17.96
CA ARG A 74 0.74 10.01 -17.96
C ARG A 74 0.16 10.26 -16.56
N PHE A 75 0.69 9.56 -15.55
CA PHE A 75 0.19 9.60 -14.17
C PHE A 75 1.27 10.00 -13.16
N LEU A 76 2.43 9.32 -13.19
CA LEU A 76 3.54 9.64 -12.31
C LEU A 76 4.26 10.92 -12.76
N THR A 77 4.39 11.85 -11.84
CA THR A 77 5.18 13.08 -11.94
C THR A 77 6.05 13.19 -10.68
N PRO A 78 7.14 13.98 -10.69
CA PRO A 78 7.88 14.25 -9.46
C PRO A 78 7.01 14.83 -8.34
N GLU A 79 5.96 15.58 -8.69
CA GLU A 79 5.03 16.18 -7.74
C GLU A 79 4.03 15.19 -7.16
N THR A 80 3.56 14.22 -7.96
CA THR A 80 2.52 13.27 -7.54
C THR A 80 3.07 12.06 -6.78
N ILE A 81 4.34 11.70 -6.97
CA ILE A 81 4.93 10.56 -6.26
C ILE A 81 4.83 10.71 -4.73
N PRO A 82 5.15 11.88 -4.15
CA PRO A 82 5.01 12.05 -2.72
C PRO A 82 3.61 11.76 -2.17
N ASP A 83 2.58 12.09 -2.94
CA ASP A 83 1.19 11.95 -2.54
C ASP A 83 0.73 10.49 -2.49
N LEU A 84 1.35 9.59 -3.27
CA LEU A 84 1.04 8.15 -3.21
C LEU A 84 1.25 7.56 -1.81
N PHE A 85 2.17 8.12 -1.03
CA PHE A 85 2.53 7.64 0.31
C PHE A 85 1.79 8.37 1.44
N ARG A 86 0.89 9.31 1.12
CA ARG A 86 0.16 10.14 2.09
C ARG A 86 -1.25 9.63 2.32
N PHE A 87 -1.44 8.93 3.43
CA PHE A 87 -2.74 8.40 3.81
C PHE A 87 -3.57 9.46 4.57
N PRO A 88 -4.78 9.81 4.10
CA PRO A 88 -5.73 10.58 4.88
C PRO A 88 -6.21 9.81 6.12
N ALA A 89 -6.84 10.50 7.07
CA ALA A 89 -7.19 9.94 8.39
C ALA A 89 -8.10 8.70 8.33
N ASP A 90 -8.99 8.65 7.34
CA ASP A 90 -9.89 7.53 7.04
C ASP A 90 -9.17 6.32 6.43
N MET A 91 -7.98 6.49 5.85
CA MET A 91 -7.11 5.42 5.35
C MET A 91 -5.91 5.12 6.26
N ALA A 92 -5.71 5.91 7.32
CA ALA A 92 -4.54 5.85 8.19
C ALA A 92 -4.31 4.45 8.78
N ARG A 93 -3.06 4.16 9.18
CA ARG A 93 -2.72 2.88 9.80
C ARG A 93 -3.59 2.58 11.01
N LEU A 94 -4.06 1.34 11.08
CA LEU A 94 -4.76 0.79 12.24
C LEU A 94 -4.09 -0.52 12.70
N PRO A 95 -4.29 -0.94 13.96
CA PRO A 95 -3.85 -2.25 14.41
C PRO A 95 -4.56 -3.37 13.62
N ALA A 96 -3.77 -4.26 13.01
CA ALA A 96 -4.28 -5.43 12.31
C ALA A 96 -3.48 -6.67 12.73
N GLU A 97 -4.12 -7.83 12.72
CA GLU A 97 -3.46 -9.09 13.06
C GLU A 97 -2.51 -9.56 11.94
N VAL A 98 -1.49 -10.33 12.30
CA VAL A 98 -0.60 -10.99 11.35
C VAL A 98 -1.34 -12.18 10.71
N ASN A 99 -1.38 -12.21 9.39
CA ASN A 99 -1.91 -13.34 8.64
C ASN A 99 -0.91 -14.49 8.60
N GLN A 100 -1.32 -15.63 9.15
CA GLN A 100 -0.58 -16.88 9.20
C GLN A 100 -1.40 -18.00 8.57
N LEU A 101 -0.73 -19.08 8.18
CA LEU A 101 -1.38 -20.23 7.54
C LEU A 101 -2.50 -20.83 8.40
N ASN A 102 -2.33 -20.83 9.73
CA ASN A 102 -3.26 -21.43 10.69
C ASN A 102 -4.39 -20.50 11.15
N ASN A 103 -4.26 -19.17 10.96
CA ASN A 103 -5.27 -18.22 11.42
C ASN A 103 -6.06 -17.59 10.26
N GLN A 104 -5.51 -17.50 9.04
CA GLN A 104 -6.15 -16.96 7.83
C GLN A 104 -6.95 -15.67 8.04
N VAL A 105 -6.45 -14.76 8.89
CA VAL A 105 -7.21 -13.58 9.32
C VAL A 105 -7.54 -12.61 8.18
N LEU A 106 -6.69 -12.57 7.15
CA LEU A 106 -6.90 -11.70 5.98
C LEU A 106 -8.19 -12.02 5.24
N VAL A 107 -8.51 -13.30 5.07
CA VAL A 107 -9.75 -13.74 4.39
C VAL A 107 -10.97 -13.24 5.15
N ARG A 108 -10.95 -13.38 6.48
CA ARG A 108 -12.06 -12.92 7.34
C ARG A 108 -12.25 -11.41 7.30
N TYR A 109 -11.17 -10.64 7.34
CA TYR A 109 -11.23 -9.18 7.19
C TYR A 109 -11.84 -8.80 5.84
N PHE A 110 -11.33 -9.39 4.76
CA PHE A 110 -11.79 -9.09 3.41
C PHE A 110 -13.28 -9.39 3.22
N GLU A 111 -13.77 -10.54 3.67
CA GLU A 111 -15.19 -10.90 3.61
C GLU A 111 -16.08 -9.98 4.47
N ALA A 112 -15.60 -9.55 5.64
CA ALA A 112 -16.32 -8.62 6.49
C ALA A 112 -16.41 -7.22 5.89
N GLU A 113 -15.37 -6.78 5.18
CA GLU A 113 -15.31 -5.48 4.51
C GLU A 113 -16.14 -5.47 3.22
N TRP A 114 -16.03 -6.50 2.38
CA TRP A 114 -16.81 -6.62 1.14
C TRP A 114 -18.33 -6.66 1.39
N ARG A 115 -18.78 -7.31 2.47
CA ARG A 115 -20.19 -7.31 2.85
C ARG A 115 -20.76 -5.91 3.09
N LYS A 116 -19.94 -4.93 3.48
CA LYS A 116 -20.40 -3.55 3.74
C LYS A 116 -20.53 -2.71 2.47
N VAL A 117 -19.93 -3.14 1.36
CA VAL A 117 -19.87 -2.38 0.10
C VAL A 117 -20.96 -2.83 -0.89
N ILE A 118 -21.36 -4.11 -0.88
CA ILE A 118 -22.42 -4.63 -1.75
C ILE A 118 -23.79 -4.63 -1.02
N HIS A 119 -24.26 -3.50 -0.51
CA HIS A 119 -25.65 -3.38 -0.01
C HIS A 119 -26.45 -2.45 -0.91
#